data_AF-A0A1C6GA37-F1
#
_entry.id   AF-A0A1C6GA37-F1
#
_cell.length_a   1.000
_cell.length_b   1.000
_cell.length_c   1.000
_cell.angle_alpha   90.00
_cell.angle_beta   90.00
_cell.angle_gamma   90.00
#
_symmetry.space_group_name_H-M   'P 1'
#
loop_
_entity.id
_entity.type
_entity.pdbx_description
1 polymer ?
#
loop_
_entity_poly.entity_id
_entity_poly.type
_entity_poly.pdbx_seq_one_letter_code
_entity_poly.pdbx_strand_id
1 'polypeptide(L)'
;MCYKYVNAVNRYAAEGNKKTKTSPILKGVKAVFTREIHLSRETVQDFVSEASKCDFDVDLGYNRIVVDAKSIMGVFSLDLTRSLTVRYPLKDDQFEVALNRFALN
;
A
#
# COMPACT_ATOMS: atom_id res chain seq x y z
N MET A 1 -12.57 -1.46 -22.44
CA MET A 1 -11.13 -1.41 -22.06
C MET A 1 -10.90 -2.05 -20.68
N CYS A 2 -11.21 -3.35 -20.52
CA CYS A 2 -11.07 -4.10 -19.25
C CYS A 2 -10.05 -5.27 -19.35
N TYR A 3 -9.23 -5.28 -20.41
CA TYR A 3 -8.37 -6.43 -20.77
C TYR A 3 -6.99 -6.45 -20.09
N LYS A 4 -6.62 -5.43 -19.30
CA LYS A 4 -5.32 -5.39 -18.61
C LYS A 4 -5.35 -5.96 -17.19
N TYR A 5 -6.52 -6.08 -16.56
CA TYR A 5 -6.69 -6.58 -15.19
C TYR A 5 -6.57 -8.11 -15.13
N VAL A 6 -7.19 -8.80 -16.09
CA VAL A 6 -7.23 -10.26 -16.20
C VAL A 6 -5.82 -10.85 -16.35
N ASN A 7 -4.89 -10.16 -17.03
CA ASN A 7 -3.52 -10.66 -17.21
C ASN A 7 -2.61 -10.48 -15.98
N ALA A 8 -2.86 -9.48 -15.13
CA ALA A 8 -2.06 -9.24 -13.93
C ALA A 8 -2.42 -10.24 -12.82
N VAL A 9 -3.72 -10.47 -12.62
CA VAL A 9 -4.24 -11.42 -11.62
C VAL A 9 -3.99 -12.88 -12.03
N ASN A 10 -4.06 -13.20 -13.34
CA ASN A 10 -3.85 -14.58 -13.81
C ASN A 10 -2.40 -15.09 -13.67
N ARG A 11 -1.39 -14.21 -13.59
CA ARG A 11 -0.04 -14.65 -13.20
C ARG A 11 0.05 -15.00 -11.72
N TYR A 12 -0.67 -14.30 -10.85
CA TYR A 12 -0.67 -14.51 -9.40
C TYR A 12 -1.47 -15.75 -9.00
N ALA A 13 -2.56 -16.04 -9.71
CA ALA A 13 -3.44 -17.18 -9.44
C ALA A 13 -2.86 -18.54 -9.92
N ALA A 14 -1.86 -18.54 -10.81
CA ALA A 14 -1.30 -19.77 -11.39
C ALA A 14 -0.27 -20.50 -10.49
N GLU A 15 0.26 -19.85 -9.44
CA GLU A 15 1.43 -20.36 -8.68
C GLU A 15 1.22 -20.62 -7.16
N GLY A 16 0.03 -20.42 -6.56
CA GLY A 16 -0.15 -20.47 -5.09
C GLY A 16 -1.13 -21.51 -4.54
N ASN A 17 -0.62 -22.55 -3.87
CA ASN A 17 -1.35 -23.68 -3.28
C ASN A 17 -2.10 -23.35 -1.96
N LYS A 18 -3.19 -24.07 -1.73
CA LYS A 18 -4.10 -24.08 -0.57
C LYS A 18 -3.33 -24.44 0.73
N LYS A 19 -3.68 -23.76 1.83
CA LYS A 19 -3.33 -24.04 3.25
C LYS A 19 -2.14 -23.27 3.87
N THR A 20 -2.29 -21.95 4.06
CA THR A 20 -1.72 -21.21 5.20
C THR A 20 -2.67 -20.05 5.53
N LYS A 21 -2.94 -19.76 6.81
CA LYS A 21 -3.79 -18.64 7.26
C LYS A 21 -3.12 -17.25 7.12
N THR A 22 -2.18 -17.15 6.20
CA THR A 22 -1.60 -15.94 5.61
C THR A 22 -1.28 -16.35 4.18
N SER A 23 -1.79 -15.60 3.19
CA SER A 23 -1.66 -15.99 1.79
C SER A 23 -0.19 -16.09 1.40
N PRO A 24 0.31 -17.25 0.96
CA PRO A 24 1.73 -17.47 0.69
C PRO A 24 2.23 -16.77 -0.60
N ILE A 25 1.34 -16.11 -1.34
CA ILE A 25 1.61 -15.46 -2.65
C ILE A 25 2.32 -14.12 -2.53
N LEU A 26 2.28 -13.44 -1.38
CA LEU A 26 2.91 -12.11 -1.23
C LEU A 26 4.40 -12.15 -0.86
N LYS A 27 5.02 -13.34 -0.71
CA LYS A 27 6.48 -13.47 -0.60
C LYS A 27 7.14 -13.27 -1.97
N GLY A 28 7.27 -12.01 -2.41
CA GLY A 28 8.05 -11.66 -3.62
C GLY A 28 7.30 -10.79 -4.64
N VAL A 29 6.06 -10.45 -4.33
CA VAL A 29 5.27 -9.50 -5.11
C VAL A 29 5.78 -8.11 -4.83
N LYS A 30 6.62 -7.60 -5.73
CA LYS A 30 7.01 -6.19 -5.75
C LYS A 30 5.74 -5.36 -5.91
N ALA A 31 5.57 -4.34 -5.07
CA ALA A 31 4.48 -3.37 -5.22
C ALA A 31 4.34 -2.91 -6.67
N VAL A 32 3.11 -2.98 -7.18
CA VAL A 32 2.78 -2.70 -8.60
C VAL A 32 2.38 -1.24 -8.78
N PHE A 33 1.77 -0.66 -7.75
CA PHE A 33 1.31 0.71 -7.73
C PHE A 33 2.10 1.54 -6.73
N THR A 34 2.27 2.81 -7.07
CA THR A 34 3.02 3.75 -6.27
C THR A 34 2.33 5.11 -6.29
N ARG A 35 2.20 5.73 -5.12
CA ARG A 35 1.65 7.08 -4.96
C ARG A 35 2.57 7.89 -4.06
N GLU A 36 2.81 9.14 -4.44
CA GLU A 36 3.47 10.11 -3.56
C GLU A 36 2.41 10.87 -2.76
N ILE A 37 2.65 10.97 -1.45
CA ILE A 37 1.77 11.65 -0.50
C ILE A 37 2.59 12.49 0.47
N HIS A 38 1.92 13.36 1.20
CA HIS A 38 2.45 14.05 2.37
C HIS A 38 1.52 13.81 3.57
N LEU A 39 2.12 13.53 4.72
CA LEU A 39 1.39 13.32 5.97
C LEU A 39 1.82 14.37 6.99
N SER A 40 0.87 14.88 7.76
CA SER A 40 1.13 15.67 8.96
C SER A 40 0.82 14.81 10.19
N ARG A 41 1.24 15.24 11.38
CA ARG A 41 0.98 14.46 12.61
C ARG A 41 -0.52 14.23 12.83
N GLU A 42 -1.35 15.18 12.39
CA GLU A 42 -2.80 15.16 12.51
C GLU A 42 -3.44 14.18 11.52
N THR A 43 -2.84 13.96 10.35
CA THR A 43 -3.42 13.09 9.29
C THR A 43 -2.89 11.66 9.32
N VAL A 44 -1.86 11.37 10.12
CA VAL A 44 -1.28 10.02 10.24
C VAL A 44 -2.32 8.99 10.68
N GLN A 45 -3.18 9.31 11.65
CA GLN A 45 -4.18 8.36 12.14
C GLN A 45 -5.23 8.02 11.08
N ASP A 46 -5.67 9.01 10.31
CA ASP A 46 -6.60 8.82 9.20
C ASP A 46 -5.96 7.97 8.10
N PHE A 47 -4.71 8.26 7.72
CA PHE A 47 -3.98 7.47 6.74
C PHE A 47 -3.85 5.99 7.15
N VAL A 48 -3.41 5.74 8.39
CA VAL A 48 -3.24 4.37 8.91
C VAL A 48 -4.59 3.64 8.96
N SER A 49 -5.68 4.34 9.31
CA SER A 49 -7.03 3.78 9.30
C SER A 49 -7.45 3.33 7.89
N GLU A 50 -7.20 4.14 6.86
CA GLU A 50 -7.49 3.74 5.48
C GLU A 50 -6.61 2.59 4.99
N ALA A 51 -5.31 2.63 5.27
CA ALA A 51 -4.40 1.54 4.92
C ALA A 51 -4.81 0.22 5.61
N SER A 52 -5.31 0.29 6.84
CA SER A 52 -5.75 -0.88 7.62
C SER A 52 -7.03 -1.53 7.07
N LYS A 53 -7.83 -0.83 6.27
CA LYS A 53 -9.01 -1.40 5.59
C LYS A 53 -8.63 -2.29 4.40
N CYS A 54 -7.39 -2.17 3.89
CA CYS A 54 -6.93 -2.99 2.77
C CYS A 54 -6.62 -4.42 3.22
N ASP A 55 -7.05 -5.42 2.45
CA ASP A 55 -6.75 -6.85 2.68
C ASP A 55 -5.35 -7.27 2.17
N PHE A 56 -4.54 -6.31 1.73
CA PHE A 56 -3.18 -6.51 1.21
C PHE A 56 -2.17 -5.65 1.98
N ASP A 57 -0.88 -6.00 1.86
CA ASP A 57 0.20 -5.22 2.47
C ASP A 57 0.37 -3.87 1.78
N VAL A 58 0.53 -2.82 2.58
CA VAL A 58 0.75 -1.45 2.11
C VAL A 58 2.05 -0.96 2.75
N ASP A 59 3.03 -0.65 1.92
CA ASP A 59 4.31 -0.11 2.35
C ASP A 59 4.29 1.41 2.26
N LEU A 60 4.89 2.08 3.26
CA LEU A 60 5.12 3.53 3.27
C LEU A 60 6.60 3.81 3.51
N GLY A 61 7.18 4.78 2.81
CA GLY A 61 8.58 5.12 3.06
C GLY A 61 9.12 6.25 2.22
N TYR A 62 10.40 6.55 2.42
CA TYR A 62 11.16 7.48 1.59
C TYR A 62 12.61 7.01 1.50
N ASN A 63 13.28 7.24 0.37
CA ASN A 63 14.63 6.75 0.09
C ASN A 63 14.78 5.23 0.34
N ARG A 64 15.53 4.85 1.39
CA ARG A 64 15.79 3.46 1.79
C ARG A 64 14.98 3.00 2.99
N ILE A 65 14.20 3.89 3.61
CA ILE A 65 13.40 3.60 4.80
C ILE A 65 12.00 3.19 4.34
N VAL A 66 11.54 2.03 4.78
CA VAL A 66 10.20 1.49 4.49
C VAL A 66 9.62 0.91 5.77
N VAL A 67 8.35 1.20 6.03
CA VAL A 67 7.57 0.68 7.16
C VAL A 67 6.23 0.16 6.64
N ASP A 68 5.61 -0.71 7.42
CA ASP A 68 4.21 -1.11 7.21
C ASP A 68 3.30 0.09 7.46
N ALA A 69 2.51 0.49 6.45
CA ALA A 69 1.59 1.62 6.51
C ALA A 69 0.42 1.40 7.48
N LYS A 70 0.16 0.16 7.91
CA LYS A 70 -0.83 -0.18 8.93
C LYS A 70 -0.29 -0.06 10.36
N SER A 71 1.02 0.11 10.51
CA SER A 71 1.67 0.31 11.80
C SER A 71 1.77 1.79 12.14
N ILE A 72 0.88 2.27 13.01
CA ILE A 72 0.88 3.66 13.49
C ILE A 72 2.25 4.10 14.05
N MET A 73 2.92 3.22 14.79
CA MET A 73 4.26 3.46 15.33
C MET A 73 5.32 3.50 14.23
N GLY A 74 5.20 2.63 13.21
CA GLY A 74 6.06 2.64 12.03
C GLY A 74 5.94 3.95 11.27
N VAL A 75 4.71 4.42 11.00
CA VAL A 75 4.46 5.69 10.30
C VAL A 75 5.02 6.88 11.08
N PHE A 76 4.82 6.94 12.40
CA PHE A 76 5.39 8.01 13.24
C PHE A 76 6.92 8.00 13.33
N SER A 77 7.58 6.87 13.01
CA SER A 77 9.04 6.80 12.96
C SER A 77 9.66 7.43 11.70
N LEU A 78 8.83 7.77 10.70
CA LEU A 78 9.28 8.42 9.46
C LEU A 78 9.47 9.93 9.65
N ASP A 79 10.29 10.53 8.77
CA ASP A 79 10.37 11.98 8.62
C ASP A 79 9.16 12.47 7.82
N LEU A 80 8.12 12.91 8.52
CA LEU A 80 6.87 13.40 7.92
C LEU A 80 7.03 14.73 7.16
N THR A 81 8.17 15.42 7.28
CA THR A 81 8.44 16.64 6.49
C THR A 81 8.76 16.34 5.03
N ARG A 82 9.01 15.07 4.69
CA ARG A 82 9.32 14.61 3.34
C ARG A 82 8.05 14.17 2.60
N SER A 83 8.14 14.14 1.28
CA SER A 83 7.22 13.36 0.45
C SER A 83 7.45 11.87 0.73
N LEU A 84 6.38 11.15 0.98
CA LEU A 84 6.39 9.72 1.27
C LEU A 84 5.82 8.95 0.07
N THR A 85 6.36 7.77 -0.15
CA THR A 85 5.95 6.86 -1.21
C THR A 85 5.11 5.74 -0.61
N VAL A 86 3.84 5.66 -1.01
CA VAL A 86 2.93 4.52 -0.72
C VAL A 86 3.09 3.50 -1.82
N ARG A 87 3.19 2.22 -1.47
CA ARG A 87 3.39 1.09 -2.37
C ARG A 87 2.41 -0.03 -2.04
N TYR A 88 1.70 -0.53 -3.03
CA TYR A 88 0.67 -1.56 -2.85
C TYR A 88 0.51 -2.45 -4.09
N PRO A 89 0.11 -3.72 -3.92
CA PRO A 89 0.09 -4.71 -5.00
C PRO A 89 -1.18 -4.67 -5.87
N LEU A 90 -2.30 -4.18 -5.34
CA LEU A 90 -3.61 -4.24 -5.99
C LEU A 90 -4.28 -2.87 -5.97
N LYS A 91 -4.78 -2.42 -7.12
CA LYS A 91 -5.53 -1.18 -7.20
C LYS A 91 -6.91 -1.36 -6.53
N ASP A 92 -7.19 -0.51 -5.56
CA ASP A 92 -8.47 -0.41 -4.87
C ASP A 92 -8.98 1.02 -5.02
N ASP A 93 -10.15 1.20 -5.66
CA ASP A 93 -10.67 2.53 -5.99
C ASP A 93 -10.99 3.36 -4.73
N GLN A 94 -11.42 2.72 -3.63
CA GLN A 94 -11.69 3.43 -2.39
C GLN A 94 -10.40 3.93 -1.75
N PHE A 95 -9.36 3.09 -1.75
CA PHE A 95 -8.05 3.45 -1.26
C PHE A 95 -7.41 4.55 -2.12
N GLU A 96 -7.53 4.48 -3.45
CA GLU A 96 -7.06 5.53 -4.36
C GLU A 96 -7.75 6.88 -4.10
N VAL A 97 -9.07 6.86 -3.90
CA VAL A 97 -9.82 8.08 -3.51
C VAL A 97 -9.35 8.59 -2.15
N ALA A 98 -9.13 7.71 -1.18
CA ALA A 98 -8.62 8.09 0.12
C ALA A 98 -7.23 8.73 0.04
N LEU A 99 -6.33 8.21 -0.79
CA LEU A 99 -4.97 8.73 -1.00
C LEU A 99 -4.96 10.15 -1.59
N ASN A 100 -6.01 10.56 -2.32
CA ASN A 100 -6.10 11.93 -2.83
C ASN A 100 -6.16 12.99 -1.71
N ARG A 101 -6.63 12.62 -0.52
CA ARG A 101 -6.63 13.53 0.66
C ARG A 101 -5.22 13.88 1.13
N PHE A 102 -4.24 13.05 0.78
CA PHE A 102 -2.84 13.19 1.19
C PHE A 102 -1.93 13.53 0.00
N ALA A 103 -2.49 13.76 -1.19
CA ALA A 103 -1.71 14.07 -2.37
C ALA A 103 -0.99 15.42 -2.21
N LEU A 104 0.19 15.51 -2.81
CA LEU A 104 0.90 16.78 -2.97
C LEU A 104 0.12 17.66 -3.95
N ASN A 105 -0.17 18.90 -3.56
CA ASN A 105 -0.71 19.93 -4.44
C ASN A 105 0.39 20.52 -5.33
#